data_AF-A0A8S1U6U9-F1
#
_entry.id   AF-A0A8S1U6U9-F1
#
_cell.length_a   1.000
_cell.length_b   1.000
_cell.length_c   1.000
_cell.angle_alpha   90.00
_cell.angle_beta   90.00
_cell.angle_gamma   90.00
#
_symmetry.space_group_name_H-M   'P 1'
#
loop_
_entity.id
_entity.type
_entity.pdbx_description
1 polymer ?
#
loop_
_entity_poly.entity_id
_entity_poly.type
_entity_poly.pdbx_seq_one_letter_code
_entity_poly.pdbx_strand_id
1 'polypeptide(L)'
;MQIMYFYLEGRKSFMKPLLARFYRRVAGNECFQLDQYYHENMQLKIRTLLEAAKGQIEYGQLHKEFRDVKAELINTFLMNEQLNLQRHVAERSQNILKQAQQAEQINQNRLLSDIIEAAQKSLDTNLKSNLPEIQKASFKSALRGLAQGKMTYENDPLIDMILKTIREHVSKIQNLSPAEQKKLISLSKDQLAAIQANDKKAKEDFLRAEPKIDQTLKNYDNVKRQLASWGQ
;
A
#
# COMPACT_ATOMS: atom_id res chain seq x y z
N MET A 1 31.06 106.83 2.43
CA MET A 1 30.76 105.93 1.29
C MET A 1 31.97 105.13 0.82
N GLN A 2 33.18 105.71 0.74
CA GLN A 2 34.38 105.02 0.20
C GLN A 2 34.78 103.73 0.93
N ILE A 3 34.74 103.67 2.27
CA ILE A 3 35.15 102.47 3.04
C ILE A 3 34.17 101.29 2.82
N MET A 4 32.88 101.56 2.68
CA MET A 4 31.85 100.52 2.51
C MET A 4 31.75 99.99 1.08
N TYR A 5 32.31 100.71 0.10
CA TYR A 5 32.26 100.33 -1.32
C TYR A 5 32.84 98.92 -1.56
N PHE A 6 33.96 98.60 -0.91
CA PHE A 6 34.57 97.26 -1.03
C PHE A 6 33.66 96.15 -0.50
N TYR A 7 33.02 96.33 0.66
CA TYR A 7 32.16 95.30 1.27
C TYR A 7 30.80 95.13 0.59
N LEU A 8 30.36 96.10 -0.22
CA LEU A 8 29.08 96.05 -0.91
C LEU A 8 29.25 95.59 -2.37
N GLU A 9 30.15 96.21 -3.11
CA GLU A 9 30.27 96.05 -4.57
C GLU A 9 31.69 95.69 -5.02
N GLY A 10 32.73 96.35 -4.50
CA GLY A 10 34.11 96.09 -4.88
C GLY A 10 34.56 94.63 -4.64
N ARG A 11 34.05 93.97 -3.60
CA ARG A 11 34.33 92.55 -3.35
C ARG A 11 33.96 91.64 -4.52
N LYS A 12 33.00 92.01 -5.37
CA LYS A 12 32.55 91.15 -6.49
C LYS A 12 33.60 91.01 -7.60
N SER A 13 34.51 91.96 -7.74
CA SER A 13 35.44 92.05 -8.89
C SER A 13 36.91 92.20 -8.50
N PHE A 14 37.23 92.45 -7.22
CA PHE A 14 38.60 92.64 -6.73
C PHE A 14 39.10 91.42 -5.92
N MET A 15 40.00 91.65 -4.94
CA MET A 15 40.80 90.64 -4.23
C MET A 15 40.05 89.44 -3.63
N LYS A 16 38.88 89.63 -3.00
CA LYS A 16 38.12 88.53 -2.36
C LYS A 16 36.60 88.75 -2.41
N PRO A 17 35.81 87.74 -2.81
CA PRO A 17 34.36 87.87 -3.01
C PRO A 17 33.49 87.85 -1.75
N LEU A 18 34.03 87.46 -0.58
CA LEU A 18 33.30 87.39 0.70
C LEU A 18 31.89 86.76 0.57
N LEU A 19 31.87 85.50 0.10
CA LEU A 19 30.67 84.77 -0.35
C LEU A 19 29.71 84.29 0.76
N ALA A 20 29.91 84.68 2.02
CA ALA A 20 29.06 84.22 3.13
C ALA A 20 27.55 84.46 2.90
N ARG A 21 27.18 85.58 2.26
CA ARG A 21 25.77 85.87 1.90
C ARG A 21 25.27 85.01 0.73
N PHE A 22 26.15 84.67 -0.21
CA PHE A 22 25.83 83.80 -1.33
C PHE A 22 25.55 82.38 -0.84
N TYR A 23 26.41 81.80 0.00
CA TYR A 23 26.21 80.46 0.54
C TYR A 23 24.90 80.32 1.33
N ARG A 24 24.52 81.33 2.12
CA ARG A 24 23.21 81.36 2.80
C ARG A 24 22.04 81.36 1.82
N ARG A 25 22.16 82.05 0.68
CA ARG A 25 21.11 82.11 -0.34
C ARG A 25 21.01 80.80 -1.13
N VAL A 26 22.14 80.19 -1.47
CA VAL A 26 22.17 78.88 -2.14
C VAL A 26 21.55 77.82 -1.24
N ALA A 27 21.98 77.72 0.02
CA ALA A 27 21.41 76.77 0.98
C ALA A 27 19.90 77.01 1.19
N GLY A 28 19.46 78.27 1.28
CA GLY A 28 18.03 78.59 1.37
C GLY A 28 17.23 78.17 0.13
N ASN A 29 17.81 78.28 -1.07
CA ASN A 29 17.18 77.84 -2.31
C ASN A 29 17.13 76.31 -2.42
N GLU A 30 18.17 75.60 -1.99
CA GLU A 30 18.17 74.14 -1.91
C GLU A 30 17.13 73.62 -0.91
N CYS A 31 17.03 74.21 0.28
CA CYS A 31 15.98 73.86 1.23
C CYS A 31 14.58 74.07 0.63
N PHE A 32 14.36 75.18 -0.07
CA PHE A 32 13.08 75.45 -0.73
C PHE A 32 12.74 74.38 -1.80
N GLN A 33 13.74 73.92 -2.56
CA GLN A 33 13.53 72.82 -3.52
C GLN A 33 13.25 71.49 -2.82
N LEU A 34 13.95 71.19 -1.71
CA LEU A 34 13.68 69.97 -0.93
C LEU A 34 12.29 69.97 -0.32
N ASP A 35 11.80 71.12 0.13
CA ASP A 35 10.45 71.28 0.67
C ASP A 35 9.38 71.07 -0.42
N GLN A 36 9.65 71.52 -1.67
CA GLN A 36 8.75 71.26 -2.80
C GLN A 36 8.60 69.76 -3.11
N TYR A 37 9.67 68.97 -2.94
CA TYR A 37 9.67 67.52 -3.16
C TYR A 37 9.47 66.69 -1.87
N TYR A 38 8.98 67.32 -0.80
CA TYR A 38 8.82 66.66 0.49
C TYR A 38 7.90 65.42 0.38
N HIS A 39 6.79 65.54 -0.35
CA HIS A 39 5.81 64.47 -0.49
C HIS A 39 6.37 63.24 -1.20
N GLU A 40 7.10 63.43 -2.30
CA GLU A 40 7.74 62.34 -3.06
C GLU A 40 8.82 61.65 -2.22
N ASN A 41 9.67 62.44 -1.56
CA ASN A 41 10.74 61.91 -0.71
C ASN A 41 10.18 61.10 0.47
N MET A 42 9.08 61.55 1.09
CA MET A 42 8.42 60.83 2.16
C MET A 42 7.68 59.58 1.66
N GLN A 43 7.02 59.66 0.50
CA GLN A 43 6.34 58.51 -0.09
C GLN A 43 7.30 57.35 -0.38
N LEU A 44 8.50 57.64 -0.88
CA LEU A 44 9.53 56.62 -1.10
C LEU A 44 9.91 55.90 0.19
N LYS A 45 10.11 56.63 1.29
CA LYS A 45 10.41 56.05 2.61
C LYS A 45 9.25 55.20 3.14
N ILE A 46 8.02 55.71 3.02
CA ILE A 46 6.82 54.98 3.46
C ILE A 46 6.64 53.69 2.66
N ARG A 47 6.89 53.71 1.35
CA ARG A 47 6.77 52.51 0.50
C ARG A 47 7.64 51.37 0.98
N THR A 48 8.90 51.64 1.33
CA THR A 48 9.82 50.63 1.87
C THR A 48 9.33 50.08 3.21
N LEU A 49 8.81 50.94 4.09
CA LEU A 49 8.26 50.52 5.38
C LEU A 49 6.98 49.69 5.21
N LEU A 50 6.12 50.07 4.27
CA LEU A 50 4.90 49.32 3.94
C LEU A 50 5.21 47.95 3.36
N GLU A 51 6.26 47.82 2.55
CA GLU A 51 6.69 46.52 2.02
C GLU A 51 7.14 45.57 3.15
N ALA A 52 7.95 46.06 4.08
CA ALA A 52 8.33 45.28 5.26
C ALA A 52 7.12 44.90 6.14
N ALA A 53 6.18 45.84 6.34
CA ALA A 53 4.96 45.59 7.10
C ALA A 53 4.04 44.57 6.40
N LYS A 54 3.93 44.62 5.07
CA LYS A 54 3.17 43.64 4.28
C LYS A 54 3.71 42.23 4.46
N GLY A 55 5.03 42.04 4.40
CA GLY A 55 5.63 40.72 4.66
C GLY A 55 5.30 40.16 6.05
N GLN A 56 5.16 41.02 7.07
CA GLN A 56 4.72 40.58 8.40
C GLN A 56 3.23 40.18 8.43
N ILE A 57 2.38 40.87 7.67
CA ILE A 57 0.95 40.54 7.57
C ILE A 57 0.74 39.17 6.89
N GLU A 58 1.59 38.81 5.93
CA GLU A 58 1.52 37.52 5.21
C GLU A 58 1.68 36.31 6.14
N TYR A 59 2.55 36.37 7.16
CA TYR A 59 2.64 35.31 8.16
C TYR A 59 1.32 35.10 8.93
N GLY A 60 0.60 36.18 9.19
CA GLY A 60 -0.72 36.12 9.83
C GLY A 60 -1.78 35.47 8.92
N GLN A 61 -1.68 35.65 7.61
CA GLN A 61 -2.56 34.99 6.64
C GLN A 61 -2.25 33.50 6.54
N LEU A 62 -0.97 33.13 6.44
CA LEU A 62 -0.52 31.73 6.40
C LEU A 62 -1.03 30.92 7.60
N HIS A 63 -1.03 31.52 8.80
CA HIS A 63 -1.54 30.85 9.99
C HIS A 63 -3.05 30.57 9.94
N LYS A 64 -3.84 31.46 9.29
CA LYS A 64 -5.28 31.23 9.12
C LYS A 64 -5.53 30.05 8.19
N GLU A 65 -4.82 30.00 7.07
CA GLU A 65 -4.92 28.93 6.07
C GLU A 65 -4.48 27.57 6.62
N PHE A 66 -3.50 27.54 7.53
CA PHE A 66 -3.03 26.30 8.15
C PHE A 66 -4.15 25.48 8.77
N ARG A 67 -5.18 26.12 9.36
CA ARG A 67 -6.30 25.41 9.97
C ARG A 67 -7.12 24.64 8.93
N ASP A 68 -7.37 25.27 7.79
CA ASP A 68 -8.17 24.70 6.72
C ASP A 68 -7.40 23.57 6.02
N VAL A 69 -6.11 23.82 5.71
CA VAL A 69 -5.21 22.80 5.15
C VAL A 69 -5.11 21.60 6.08
N LYS A 70 -4.98 21.81 7.40
CA LYS A 70 -4.97 20.72 8.38
C LYS A 70 -6.26 19.89 8.34
N ALA A 71 -7.43 20.54 8.25
CA ALA A 71 -8.71 19.84 8.21
C ALA A 71 -8.85 19.00 6.93
N GLU A 72 -8.47 19.55 5.78
CA GLU A 72 -8.50 18.85 4.49
C GLU A 72 -7.54 17.67 4.46
N LEU A 73 -6.32 17.84 4.99
CA LEU A 73 -5.34 16.77 5.09
C LEU A 73 -5.82 15.62 5.98
N ILE A 74 -6.46 15.92 7.11
CA ILE A 74 -7.03 14.89 7.99
C ILE A 74 -8.14 14.13 7.25
N ASN A 75 -9.05 14.82 6.57
CA ASN A 75 -10.13 14.17 5.83
C ASN A 75 -9.59 13.27 4.72
N THR A 76 -8.60 13.77 3.97
CA THR A 76 -7.95 13.02 2.90
C THR A 76 -7.23 11.78 3.43
N PHE A 77 -6.52 11.93 4.55
CA PHE A 77 -5.87 10.83 5.25
C PHE A 77 -6.88 9.75 5.68
N LEU A 78 -7.96 10.15 6.35
CA LEU A 78 -8.99 9.22 6.82
C LEU A 78 -9.70 8.51 5.66
N MET A 79 -9.98 9.22 4.57
CA MET A 79 -10.58 8.63 3.37
C MET A 79 -9.65 7.58 2.74
N ASN A 80 -8.35 7.88 2.62
CA ASN A 80 -7.37 6.94 2.11
C ASN A 80 -7.21 5.72 3.03
N GLU A 81 -7.18 5.92 4.35
CA GLU A 81 -7.09 4.81 5.31
C GLU A 81 -8.35 3.94 5.33
N GLN A 82 -9.52 4.52 5.11
CA GLN A 82 -10.75 3.76 4.95
C GLN A 82 -10.67 2.84 3.72
N LEU A 83 -10.21 3.35 2.58
CA LEU A 83 -10.01 2.56 1.37
C LEU A 83 -8.95 1.47 1.57
N ASN A 84 -7.86 1.80 2.26
CA ASN A 84 -6.80 0.86 2.61
C ASN A 84 -7.35 -0.29 3.48
N LEU A 85 -8.15 0.02 4.51
CA LEU A 85 -8.80 -0.96 5.36
C LEU A 85 -9.77 -1.85 4.56
N GLN A 86 -10.60 -1.27 3.70
CA GLN A 86 -11.52 -2.03 2.84
C GLN A 86 -10.76 -3.00 1.94
N ARG A 87 -9.68 -2.52 1.32
CA ARG A 87 -8.79 -3.36 0.50
C ARG A 87 -8.18 -4.49 1.32
N HIS A 88 -7.65 -4.19 2.51
CA HIS A 88 -7.08 -5.20 3.40
C HIS A 88 -8.11 -6.29 3.74
N VAL A 89 -9.35 -5.92 4.10
CA VAL A 89 -10.42 -6.88 4.42
C VAL A 89 -10.79 -7.71 3.19
N ALA A 90 -10.88 -7.11 2.01
CA ALA A 90 -11.19 -7.81 0.76
C ALA A 90 -10.09 -8.82 0.39
N GLU A 91 -8.83 -8.40 0.43
CA GLU A 91 -7.66 -9.25 0.18
C GLU A 91 -7.61 -10.41 1.18
N ARG A 92 -7.84 -10.13 2.47
CA ARG A 92 -7.84 -11.16 3.52
C ARG A 92 -8.96 -12.19 3.32
N SER A 93 -10.16 -11.74 2.96
CA SER A 93 -11.30 -12.61 2.66
C SER A 93 -11.01 -13.49 1.44
N GLN A 94 -10.45 -12.92 0.37
CA GLN A 94 -10.07 -13.66 -0.82
C GLN A 94 -8.98 -14.69 -0.53
N ASN A 95 -8.00 -14.34 0.30
CA ASN A 95 -6.91 -15.23 0.69
C ASN A 95 -7.42 -16.43 1.50
N ILE A 96 -8.34 -16.21 2.44
CA ILE A 96 -9.00 -17.29 3.19
C ILE A 96 -9.73 -18.23 2.23
N LEU A 97 -10.50 -17.70 1.28
CA LEU A 97 -11.24 -18.51 0.31
C LEU A 97 -10.30 -19.33 -0.57
N LYS A 98 -9.22 -18.73 -1.07
CA LYS A 98 -8.21 -19.45 -1.87
C LYS A 98 -7.51 -20.54 -1.07
N GLN A 99 -7.14 -20.26 0.19
CA GLN A 99 -6.52 -21.27 1.07
C GLN A 99 -7.47 -22.41 1.37
N ALA A 100 -8.75 -22.12 1.63
CA ALA A 100 -9.78 -23.13 1.85
C ALA A 100 -9.97 -24.00 0.60
N GLN A 101 -10.11 -23.38 -0.58
CA GLN A 101 -10.24 -24.11 -1.84
C GLN A 101 -9.04 -25.02 -2.12
N GLN A 102 -7.82 -24.53 -1.85
CA GLN A 102 -6.60 -25.35 -2.00
C GLN A 102 -6.60 -26.54 -1.05
N ALA A 103 -7.00 -26.34 0.22
CA ALA A 103 -7.11 -27.41 1.20
C ALA A 103 -8.15 -28.46 0.79
N GLU A 104 -9.32 -28.02 0.30
CA GLU A 104 -10.37 -28.91 -0.23
C GLU A 104 -9.87 -29.73 -1.43
N GLN A 105 -9.15 -29.09 -2.36
CA GLN A 105 -8.55 -29.80 -3.50
C GLN A 105 -7.53 -30.86 -3.06
N ILE A 106 -6.71 -30.55 -2.04
CA ILE A 106 -5.75 -31.50 -1.47
C ILE A 106 -6.49 -32.68 -0.82
N ASN A 107 -7.56 -32.40 -0.07
CA ASN A 107 -8.37 -33.45 0.58
C ASN A 107 -9.06 -34.34 -0.47
N GLN A 108 -9.59 -33.74 -1.54
CA GLN A 108 -10.16 -34.48 -2.67
C GLN A 108 -9.12 -35.37 -3.35
N ASN A 109 -7.93 -34.83 -3.66
CA ASN A 109 -6.87 -35.59 -4.30
C ASN A 109 -6.38 -36.74 -3.41
N ARG A 110 -6.30 -36.52 -2.09
CA ARG A 110 -5.98 -37.58 -1.13
C ARG A 110 -7.00 -38.71 -1.16
N LEU A 111 -8.30 -38.37 -1.16
CA LEU A 111 -9.37 -39.37 -1.25
C LEU A 111 -9.27 -40.19 -2.55
N LEU A 112 -8.97 -39.54 -3.68
CA LEU A 112 -8.78 -40.23 -4.96
C LEU A 112 -7.55 -41.16 -4.92
N SER A 113 -6.43 -40.70 -4.34
CA SER A 113 -5.24 -41.53 -4.15
C SER A 113 -5.52 -42.74 -3.26
N ASP A 114 -6.30 -42.58 -2.18
CA ASP A 114 -6.68 -43.69 -1.30
C ASP A 114 -7.52 -44.75 -2.04
N ILE A 115 -8.40 -44.34 -2.96
CA ILE A 115 -9.18 -45.26 -3.81
C ILE A 115 -8.25 -46.02 -4.78
N ILE A 116 -7.29 -45.31 -5.39
CA ILE A 116 -6.32 -45.92 -6.31
C ILE A 116 -5.42 -46.92 -5.57
N GLU A 117 -4.94 -46.56 -4.38
CA GLU A 117 -4.11 -47.43 -3.55
C GLU A 117 -4.90 -48.67 -3.09
N ALA A 118 -6.19 -48.51 -2.74
CA ALA A 118 -7.06 -49.64 -2.41
C ALA A 118 -7.28 -50.58 -3.61
N ALA A 119 -7.45 -50.03 -4.82
CA ALA A 119 -7.55 -50.82 -6.04
C ALA A 119 -6.26 -51.60 -6.33
N GLN A 120 -5.09 -50.97 -6.16
CA GLN A 120 -3.78 -51.64 -6.29
C GLN A 120 -3.59 -52.76 -5.26
N LYS A 121 -3.88 -52.50 -3.98
CA LYS A 121 -3.77 -53.53 -2.92
C LYS A 121 -4.71 -54.71 -3.18
N SER A 122 -5.92 -54.45 -3.67
CA SER A 122 -6.87 -55.49 -4.07
C SER A 122 -6.32 -56.33 -5.22
N LEU A 123 -5.74 -55.69 -6.25
CA LEU A 123 -5.09 -56.37 -7.36
C LEU A 123 -3.96 -57.28 -6.87
N ASP A 124 -3.07 -56.76 -6.02
CA ASP A 124 -1.94 -57.53 -5.46
C ASP A 124 -2.41 -58.73 -4.62
N THR A 125 -3.50 -58.55 -3.87
CA THR A 125 -4.09 -59.61 -3.04
C THR A 125 -4.70 -60.70 -3.92
N ASN A 126 -5.47 -60.31 -4.94
CA ASN A 126 -6.11 -61.24 -5.86
C ASN A 126 -5.12 -61.97 -6.76
N LEU A 127 -4.03 -61.31 -7.17
CA LEU A 127 -2.93 -61.95 -7.89
C LEU A 127 -2.29 -63.05 -7.02
N LYS A 128 -2.14 -62.85 -5.72
CA LYS A 128 -1.58 -63.87 -4.81
C LYS A 128 -2.54 -65.02 -4.52
N SER A 129 -3.85 -64.77 -4.40
CA SER A 129 -4.84 -65.78 -4.00
C SER A 129 -5.46 -66.56 -5.17
N ASN A 130 -5.72 -65.90 -6.31
CA ASN A 130 -6.46 -66.45 -7.45
C ASN A 130 -5.60 -66.57 -8.72
N LEU A 131 -4.27 -66.65 -8.55
CA LEU A 131 -3.29 -66.77 -9.63
C LEU A 131 -3.66 -67.79 -10.72
N PRO A 132 -4.15 -69.02 -10.40
CA PRO A 132 -4.40 -70.04 -11.42
C PRO A 132 -5.57 -69.70 -12.36
N GLU A 133 -6.61 -69.03 -11.84
CA GLU A 133 -7.77 -68.63 -12.65
C GLU A 133 -7.45 -67.44 -13.55
N ILE A 134 -6.69 -66.48 -13.01
CA ILE A 134 -6.19 -65.32 -13.75
C ILE A 134 -5.29 -65.80 -14.89
N GLN A 135 -4.33 -66.69 -14.63
CA GLN A 135 -3.47 -67.26 -15.68
C GLN A 135 -4.25 -68.00 -16.77
N LYS A 136 -5.29 -68.76 -16.41
CA LYS A 136 -6.15 -69.44 -17.40
C LYS A 136 -6.93 -68.45 -18.27
N ALA A 137 -7.47 -67.39 -17.68
CA ALA A 137 -8.18 -66.36 -18.41
C ALA A 137 -7.25 -65.51 -19.29
N SER A 138 -6.07 -65.13 -18.78
CA SER A 138 -5.03 -64.46 -19.56
C SER A 138 -4.54 -65.33 -20.73
N PHE A 139 -4.38 -66.64 -20.52
CA PHE A 139 -4.00 -67.58 -21.59
C PHE A 139 -5.09 -67.69 -22.68
N LYS A 140 -6.37 -67.74 -22.30
CA LYS A 140 -7.49 -67.71 -23.26
C LYS A 140 -7.55 -66.41 -24.05
N SER A 141 -7.28 -65.27 -23.39
CA SER A 141 -7.20 -63.96 -24.08
C SER A 141 -6.03 -63.93 -25.05
N ALA A 142 -4.87 -64.48 -24.66
CA ALA A 142 -3.70 -64.56 -25.53
C ALA A 142 -3.93 -65.46 -26.76
N LEU A 143 -4.61 -66.60 -26.59
CA LEU A 143 -4.98 -67.49 -27.70
C LEU A 143 -5.92 -66.80 -28.70
N ARG A 144 -6.88 -66.00 -28.23
CA ARG A 144 -7.75 -65.20 -29.10
C ARG A 144 -6.95 -64.16 -29.90
N GLY A 145 -6.04 -63.45 -29.25
CA GLY A 145 -5.21 -62.46 -29.94
C GLY A 145 -4.26 -63.08 -30.98
N LEU A 146 -3.75 -64.28 -30.72
CA LEU A 146 -3.01 -65.06 -31.71
C LEU A 146 -3.89 -65.48 -32.90
N ALA A 147 -5.13 -65.93 -32.63
CA ALA A 147 -6.06 -66.35 -33.67
C ALA A 147 -6.55 -65.19 -34.56
N GLN A 148 -6.66 -63.97 -33.99
CA GLN A 148 -7.11 -62.77 -34.71
C GLN A 148 -5.97 -61.95 -35.32
N GLY A 149 -4.71 -62.31 -35.07
CA GLY A 149 -3.52 -61.61 -35.56
C GLY A 149 -3.26 -60.24 -34.90
N LYS A 150 -4.07 -59.85 -33.90
CA LYS A 150 -3.93 -58.62 -33.12
C LYS A 150 -4.34 -58.89 -31.67
N MET A 151 -3.51 -58.49 -30.71
CA MET A 151 -3.84 -58.60 -29.29
C MET A 151 -4.84 -57.53 -28.86
N THR A 152 -6.02 -57.96 -28.40
CA THR A 152 -7.01 -57.12 -27.70
C THR A 152 -7.27 -57.71 -26.31
N TYR A 153 -7.24 -56.87 -25.28
CA TYR A 153 -7.40 -57.27 -23.87
C TYR A 153 -8.85 -57.21 -23.38
N GLU A 154 -9.82 -57.36 -24.29
CA GLU A 154 -11.25 -57.18 -23.97
C GLU A 154 -11.79 -58.19 -22.95
N ASN A 155 -11.13 -59.34 -22.77
CA ASN A 155 -11.51 -60.37 -21.81
C ASN A 155 -10.49 -60.54 -20.69
N ASP A 156 -9.69 -59.49 -20.42
CA ASP A 156 -8.72 -59.51 -19.33
C ASP A 156 -9.43 -59.43 -17.97
N PRO A 157 -9.34 -60.46 -17.11
CA PRO A 157 -9.98 -60.45 -15.79
C PRO A 157 -9.45 -59.34 -14.88
N LEU A 158 -8.25 -58.81 -15.14
CA LEU A 158 -7.63 -57.78 -14.29
C LEU A 158 -8.40 -56.46 -14.34
N ILE A 159 -8.91 -56.07 -15.52
CA ILE A 159 -9.67 -54.83 -15.69
C ILE A 159 -10.99 -54.91 -14.93
N ASP A 160 -11.71 -56.03 -15.06
CA ASP A 160 -12.98 -56.24 -14.37
C ASP A 160 -12.82 -56.28 -12.84
N MET A 161 -11.72 -56.86 -12.35
CA MET A 161 -11.40 -56.85 -10.92
C MET A 161 -11.17 -55.44 -10.38
N ILE A 162 -10.38 -54.62 -11.09
CA ILE A 162 -10.12 -53.22 -10.72
C ILE A 162 -11.41 -52.40 -10.77
N LEU A 163 -12.22 -52.56 -11.81
CA LEU A 163 -13.50 -51.86 -11.95
C LEU A 163 -14.48 -52.26 -10.84
N LYS A 164 -14.48 -53.53 -10.41
CA LYS A 164 -15.31 -53.99 -9.29
C LYS A 164 -14.93 -53.30 -7.99
N THR A 165 -13.64 -53.25 -7.63
CA THR A 165 -13.21 -52.54 -6.41
C THR A 165 -13.47 -51.04 -6.47
N ILE A 166 -13.24 -50.40 -7.63
CA ILE A 166 -13.57 -48.98 -7.80
C ILE A 166 -15.07 -48.76 -7.61
N ARG A 167 -15.93 -49.59 -8.24
CA ARG A 167 -17.39 -49.48 -8.10
C ARG A 167 -17.85 -49.71 -6.65
N GLU A 168 -17.22 -50.62 -5.92
CA GLU A 168 -17.50 -50.86 -4.49
C GLU A 168 -17.11 -49.66 -3.62
N HIS A 169 -16.00 -48.99 -3.91
CA HIS A 169 -15.60 -47.78 -3.19
C HIS A 169 -16.46 -46.57 -3.58
N VAL A 170 -16.83 -46.44 -4.85
CA VAL A 170 -17.74 -45.40 -5.35
C VAL A 170 -19.14 -45.57 -4.76
N SER A 171 -19.67 -46.81 -4.68
CA SER A 171 -20.99 -47.07 -4.10
C SER A 171 -21.02 -46.77 -2.60
N LYS A 172 -19.93 -47.07 -1.86
CA LYS A 172 -19.77 -46.66 -0.46
C LYS A 172 -19.87 -45.14 -0.30
N ILE A 173 -19.28 -44.36 -1.22
CA ILE A 173 -19.33 -42.90 -1.18
C ILE A 173 -20.72 -42.38 -1.60
N GLN A 174 -21.34 -42.97 -2.63
CA GLN A 174 -22.67 -42.58 -3.12
C GLN A 174 -23.78 -42.88 -2.10
N ASN A 175 -23.60 -43.89 -1.26
CA ASN A 175 -24.54 -44.23 -0.19
C ASN A 175 -24.44 -43.31 1.04
N LEU A 176 -23.40 -42.47 1.13
CA LEU A 176 -23.29 -41.46 2.18
C LEU A 176 -24.25 -40.29 1.91
N SER A 177 -24.70 -39.66 2.98
CA SER A 177 -25.49 -38.42 2.89
C SER A 177 -24.70 -37.32 2.16
N PRO A 178 -25.37 -36.40 1.43
CA PRO A 178 -24.70 -35.23 0.84
C PRO A 178 -23.88 -34.41 1.85
N ALA A 179 -24.26 -34.43 3.13
CA ALA A 179 -23.51 -33.76 4.20
C ALA A 179 -22.21 -34.50 4.56
N GLU A 180 -22.20 -35.83 4.49
CA GLU A 180 -21.05 -36.68 4.79
C GLU A 180 -20.05 -36.69 3.62
N GLN A 181 -20.56 -36.64 2.38
CA GLN A 181 -19.75 -36.43 1.18
C GLN A 181 -19.00 -35.09 1.24
N LYS A 182 -19.69 -34.02 1.65
CA LYS A 182 -19.04 -32.71 1.88
C LYS A 182 -18.03 -32.76 3.01
N LYS A 183 -18.29 -33.54 4.07
CA LYS A 183 -17.36 -33.69 5.20
C LYS A 183 -16.04 -34.35 4.80
N LEU A 184 -16.06 -35.25 3.82
CA LEU A 184 -14.85 -35.93 3.31
C LEU A 184 -13.86 -34.96 2.62
N ILE A 185 -14.39 -33.94 1.94
CA ILE A 185 -13.58 -32.92 1.26
C ILE A 185 -13.36 -31.66 2.13
N SER A 186 -14.16 -31.49 3.19
CA SER A 186 -14.07 -30.34 4.09
C SER A 186 -12.73 -30.24 4.80
N LEU A 187 -12.42 -29.04 5.29
CA LEU A 187 -11.18 -28.77 5.99
C LEU A 187 -11.06 -29.57 7.29
N SER A 188 -9.87 -30.11 7.54
CA SER A 188 -9.54 -30.69 8.84
C SER A 188 -9.44 -29.60 9.91
N LYS A 189 -9.51 -30.00 11.19
CA LYS A 189 -9.35 -29.05 12.32
C LYS A 189 -8.00 -28.32 12.27
N ASP A 190 -6.93 -29.03 11.87
CA ASP A 190 -5.59 -28.45 11.78
C ASP A 190 -5.47 -27.47 10.60
N GLN A 191 -6.08 -27.81 9.46
CA GLN A 191 -6.16 -26.91 8.30
C GLN A 191 -6.94 -25.63 8.65
N LEU A 192 -8.05 -25.76 9.37
CA LEU A 192 -8.83 -24.62 9.83
C LEU A 192 -8.03 -23.74 10.83
N ALA A 193 -7.35 -24.36 11.78
CA ALA A 193 -6.51 -23.66 12.75
C ALA A 193 -5.36 -22.90 12.07
N ALA A 194 -4.75 -23.49 11.03
CA ALA A 194 -3.71 -22.84 10.24
C ALA A 194 -4.24 -21.59 9.50
N ILE A 195 -5.43 -21.68 8.88
CA ILE A 195 -6.06 -20.54 8.21
C ILE A 195 -6.40 -19.44 9.23
N GLN A 196 -6.93 -19.79 10.39
CA GLN A 196 -7.22 -18.83 11.46
C GLN A 196 -5.96 -18.15 12.00
N ALA A 197 -4.87 -18.90 12.17
CA ALA A 197 -3.59 -18.34 12.59
C ALA A 197 -3.04 -17.35 11.55
N ASN A 198 -3.15 -17.67 10.26
CA ASN A 198 -2.74 -16.78 9.17
C ASN A 198 -3.59 -15.51 9.13
N ASP A 199 -4.91 -15.62 9.31
CA ASP A 199 -5.81 -14.47 9.38
C ASP A 199 -5.48 -13.55 10.57
N LYS A 200 -5.27 -14.15 11.75
CA LYS A 200 -4.87 -13.42 12.96
C LYS A 200 -3.54 -12.70 12.76
N LYS A 201 -2.56 -13.37 12.17
CA LYS A 201 -1.26 -12.76 11.85
C LYS A 201 -1.41 -11.59 10.88
N ALA A 202 -2.18 -11.74 9.81
CA ALA A 202 -2.42 -10.66 8.85
C ALA A 202 -3.09 -9.44 9.49
N LYS A 203 -4.00 -9.66 10.45
CA LYS A 203 -4.59 -8.59 11.25
C LYS A 203 -3.56 -7.90 12.15
N GLU A 204 -2.75 -8.68 12.87
CA GLU A 204 -1.71 -8.14 13.75
C GLU A 204 -0.66 -7.35 12.98
N ASP A 205 -0.21 -7.87 11.84
CA ASP A 205 0.75 -7.20 10.94
C ASP A 205 0.19 -5.87 10.42
N PHE A 206 -1.11 -5.82 10.07
CA PHE A 206 -1.77 -4.58 9.65
C PHE A 206 -1.87 -3.54 10.78
N LEU A 207 -2.23 -3.97 12.00
CA LEU A 207 -2.36 -3.06 13.15
C LEU A 207 -1.02 -2.57 13.70
N ARG A 208 0.02 -3.40 13.63
CA ARG A 208 1.38 -3.05 14.08
C ARG A 208 2.20 -2.34 13.02
N ALA A 209 1.69 -2.20 11.81
CA ALA A 209 2.37 -1.46 10.74
C ALA A 209 2.48 0.01 11.13
N GLU A 210 3.67 0.42 11.58
CA GLU A 210 3.96 1.81 11.92
C GLU A 210 4.03 2.68 10.66
N PRO A 211 3.62 3.96 10.75
CA PRO A 211 3.79 4.90 9.66
C PRO A 211 5.27 5.16 9.40
N LYS A 212 5.65 5.16 8.12
CA LYS A 212 7.01 5.46 7.66
C LYS A 212 7.25 6.97 7.69
N ILE A 213 7.56 7.50 8.87
CA ILE A 213 7.93 8.90 9.08
C ILE A 213 9.45 9.05 9.19
N ASP A 214 9.95 10.26 8.88
CA ASP A 214 11.37 10.60 9.02
C ASP A 214 11.86 10.39 10.47
N GLN A 215 13.08 9.89 10.60
CA GLN A 215 13.71 9.52 11.86
C GLN A 215 13.87 10.73 12.80
N THR A 216 14.05 11.93 12.24
CA THR A 216 14.15 13.17 13.01
C THR A 216 12.85 13.49 13.75
N LEU A 217 11.70 13.23 13.13
CA LEU A 217 10.37 13.49 13.68
C LEU A 217 9.98 12.47 14.76
N LYS A 218 10.57 11.27 14.73
CA LYS A 218 10.37 10.26 15.78
C LYS A 218 10.98 10.67 17.12
N ASN A 219 11.78 11.73 17.16
CA ASN A 219 12.43 12.16 18.40
C ASN A 219 11.52 12.98 19.32
N TYR A 220 10.43 13.56 18.80
CA TYR A 220 9.47 14.33 19.58
C TYR A 220 8.71 13.43 20.57
N ASP A 221 8.63 13.86 21.84
CA ASP A 221 8.04 13.07 22.92
C ASP A 221 6.60 12.64 22.63
N ASN A 222 5.80 13.50 22.02
CA ASN A 222 4.42 13.19 21.66
C ASN A 222 4.35 12.05 20.64
N VAL A 223 5.22 12.09 19.62
CA VAL A 223 5.29 11.05 18.58
C VAL A 223 5.81 9.75 19.18
N LYS A 224 6.84 9.79 20.03
CA LYS A 224 7.35 8.62 20.75
C LYS A 224 6.26 7.94 21.58
N ARG A 225 5.47 8.70 22.33
CA ARG A 225 4.36 8.15 23.13
C ARG A 225 3.34 7.44 22.26
N GLN A 226 2.96 8.07 21.14
CA GLN A 226 1.99 7.50 20.19
C GLN A 226 2.52 6.22 19.53
N LEU A 227 3.81 6.19 19.15
CA LEU A 227 4.46 5.01 18.59
C LEU A 227 4.62 3.89 19.64
N ALA A 228 4.92 4.22 20.90
CA ALA A 228 5.05 3.24 21.97
C ALA A 228 3.72 2.51 22.27
N SER A 229 2.58 3.18 22.11
CA SER A 229 1.24 2.60 22.21
C SER A 229 0.70 2.05 20.89
N TRP A 230 1.50 2.01 19.82
CA TRP A 230 1.01 1.62 18.50
C TRP A 230 0.79 0.11 18.42
N GLY A 231 -0.41 -0.30 17.99
CA GLY A 231 -0.75 -1.72 17.81
C GLY A 231 -0.76 -2.57 19.09
N GLN A 232 -0.75 -1.93 20.27
CA GLN A 232 -1.06 -2.54 21.57
C GLN A 232 -2.56 -2.43 21.84
#